data_AF-A0A0V0WKH3-F1
#
_entry.id   AF-A0A0V0WKH3-F1
#
_cell.length_a   1.000
_cell.length_b   1.000
_cell.length_c   1.000
_cell.angle_alpha   90.00
_cell.angle_beta   90.00
_cell.angle_gamma   90.00
#
_symmetry.space_group_name_H-M   'P 1'
#
loop_
_entity.id
_entity.type
_entity.pdbx_description
1 polymer ?
#
loop_
_entity_poly.entity_id
_entity_poly.type
_entity_poly.pdbx_seq_one_letter_code
_entity_poly.pdbx_strand_id
1 'polypeptide(L)'
;MQLQQMHPVKNGALYNNAILPYYNLTLVTKSTAPMEQWIAQTLLMIVVLMAPAGALLLGCSRSRWMCFILLGVVSTVCFLCICVWISLFCDQQHPGDQPNLRQFLHNFTFGAHRGLADEAPENTLAAFEYSAKLGSTFVEFDLEMTADNTPVIMHDDTVDRTTNGTGFIGELDDDYVFSLNAAAKFRNGNFSVQKVPTLEEAVLLIKKLNMKMIIDVKRSDSEVIDAITSLFEKYPDLYDTVAVSSFHPQVAFKIVKANPKIITGHTWCKGYLYQQDCGDPTPRYNFALFHYGAIIVENIYHWLLHDVIVNFTGARLILTERRQVSQDYIDYAKKRGLHVVVWTVNKLSEQEYFYKVLRCAFMSDHLTDFVNNNNI
;
A
#
# COMPACT_ATOMS: atom_id res chain seq x y z
N MET A 1 18.56 -23.02 -61.01
CA MET A 1 19.54 -21.94 -61.16
C MET A 1 19.57 -21.21 -59.82
N GLN A 2 20.65 -21.46 -59.07
CA GLN A 2 21.18 -20.83 -57.85
C GLN A 2 20.26 -20.46 -56.66
N LEU A 3 20.35 -21.34 -55.65
CA LEU A 3 20.49 -21.03 -54.22
C LEU A 3 21.74 -20.16 -53.95
N GLN A 4 21.69 -19.34 -52.89
CA GLN A 4 22.76 -18.93 -51.92
C GLN A 4 22.32 -17.61 -51.25
N GLN A 5 22.48 -17.31 -49.96
CA GLN A 5 23.24 -17.93 -48.87
C GLN A 5 22.79 -17.32 -47.53
N MET A 6 22.87 -18.08 -46.43
CA MET A 6 22.76 -17.60 -45.05
C MET A 6 24.13 -17.33 -44.41
N HIS A 7 24.14 -16.40 -43.43
CA HIS A 7 25.05 -16.19 -42.27
C HIS A 7 26.42 -15.49 -42.47
N PRO A 8 27.04 -14.84 -41.43
CA PRO A 8 26.74 -14.83 -39.97
C PRO A 8 26.80 -13.45 -39.24
N VAL A 9 26.50 -13.54 -37.93
CA VAL A 9 26.46 -12.59 -36.79
C VAL A 9 27.62 -11.58 -36.66
N LYS A 10 27.33 -10.35 -36.17
CA LYS A 10 28.15 -9.63 -35.18
C LYS A 10 27.29 -8.89 -34.14
N ASN A 11 27.54 -9.23 -32.87
CA ASN A 11 27.17 -8.49 -31.67
C ASN A 11 27.78 -7.08 -31.66
N GLY A 12 27.07 -6.11 -31.09
CA GLY A 12 27.62 -4.78 -30.80
C GLY A 12 26.55 -3.83 -30.28
N ALA A 13 26.64 -3.52 -29.00
CA ALA A 13 25.78 -2.62 -28.24
C ALA A 13 25.51 -1.27 -28.93
N LEU A 14 24.36 -0.66 -28.59
CA LEU A 14 24.25 0.74 -28.18
C LEU A 14 22.85 0.94 -27.54
N TYR A 15 22.79 0.68 -26.23
CA TYR A 15 21.81 1.31 -25.34
C TYR A 15 22.15 2.80 -25.30
N ASN A 16 21.31 3.65 -25.87
CA ASN A 16 21.43 5.09 -25.65
C ASN A 16 20.61 5.48 -24.43
N ASN A 17 21.37 5.69 -23.36
CA ASN A 17 21.01 6.39 -22.14
C ASN A 17 20.41 7.77 -22.48
N ALA A 18 19.13 7.98 -22.18
CA ALA A 18 18.62 9.32 -21.92
C ALA A 18 18.95 9.65 -20.46
N ILE A 19 20.05 10.38 -20.30
CA ILE A 19 20.55 10.95 -19.06
C ILE A 19 19.50 11.93 -18.52
N LEU A 20 18.89 11.63 -17.38
CA LEU A 20 18.07 12.57 -16.60
C LEU A 20 18.98 13.66 -15.99
N PRO A 21 18.71 14.96 -16.17
CA PRO A 21 19.51 15.99 -15.54
C PRO A 21 19.04 16.24 -14.09
N TYR A 22 19.96 15.96 -13.16
CA TYR A 22 20.23 16.66 -11.90
C TYR A 22 19.10 17.45 -11.22
N TYR A 23 18.66 16.91 -10.07
CA TYR A 23 17.96 17.65 -9.02
C TYR A 23 18.85 18.76 -8.44
N ASN A 24 18.46 20.01 -8.67
CA ASN A 24 18.84 21.13 -7.79
C ASN A 24 17.97 21.05 -6.54
N LEU A 25 18.52 20.45 -5.48
CA LEU A 25 17.93 20.47 -4.14
C LEU A 25 18.03 21.89 -3.57
N THR A 26 17.03 22.71 -3.84
CA THR A 26 16.76 23.89 -3.01
C THR A 26 15.88 23.41 -1.87
N LEU A 27 16.50 23.22 -0.71
CA LEU A 27 15.84 22.92 0.57
C LEU A 27 14.79 23.99 0.86
N VAL A 28 13.52 23.68 0.62
CA VAL A 28 12.38 24.37 1.23
C VAL A 28 11.74 23.39 2.19
N THR A 29 12.19 23.48 3.44
CA THR A 29 11.62 22.76 4.57
C THR A 29 10.23 23.29 4.88
N LYS A 30 9.19 22.52 4.55
CA LYS A 30 7.88 22.60 5.20
C LYS A 30 7.35 21.19 5.51
N SER A 31 7.84 20.66 6.62
CA SER A 31 7.07 20.00 7.68
C SER A 31 5.90 19.08 7.27
N THR A 32 6.20 17.83 6.92
CA THR A 32 5.28 16.68 7.07
C THR A 32 5.97 15.44 7.67
N ALA A 33 7.02 15.63 8.46
CA ALA A 33 7.70 14.53 9.16
C ALA A 33 7.54 14.58 10.69
N PRO A 34 6.35 14.34 11.28
CA PRO A 34 6.30 13.99 12.69
C PRO A 34 6.76 12.53 12.88
N MET A 35 6.22 11.57 12.13
CA MET A 35 6.36 10.15 12.49
C MET A 35 7.69 9.51 12.08
N GLU A 36 8.32 9.92 10.98
CA GLU A 36 9.68 9.49 10.67
C GLU A 36 10.68 10.03 11.70
N GLN A 37 10.45 11.25 12.21
CA GLN A 37 11.19 11.78 13.34
C GLN A 37 10.85 11.04 14.64
N TRP A 38 9.60 10.67 14.91
CA TRP A 38 9.25 9.90 16.11
C TRP A 38 9.75 8.47 16.08
N ILE A 39 9.68 7.76 14.94
CA ILE A 39 10.22 6.41 14.78
C ILE A 39 11.74 6.47 14.81
N ALA A 40 12.38 7.42 14.13
CA ALA A 40 13.83 7.62 14.21
C ALA A 40 14.26 8.03 15.63
N GLN A 41 13.52 8.89 16.34
CA GLN A 41 13.81 9.31 17.73
C GLN A 41 13.49 8.21 18.74
N THR A 42 12.47 7.38 18.51
CA THR A 42 12.11 6.25 19.37
C THR A 42 13.07 5.09 19.15
N LEU A 43 13.46 4.80 17.91
CA LEU A 43 14.52 3.85 17.59
C LEU A 43 15.89 4.37 18.04
N LEU A 44 16.18 5.68 17.93
CA LEU A 44 17.39 6.30 18.47
C LEU A 44 17.36 6.29 20.01
N MET A 45 16.21 6.51 20.66
CA MET A 45 16.06 6.33 22.10
C MET A 45 16.24 4.87 22.49
N ILE A 46 15.68 3.91 21.76
CA ILE A 46 15.88 2.47 22.01
C ILE A 46 17.35 2.12 21.79
N VAL A 47 18.01 2.62 20.75
CA VAL A 47 19.45 2.41 20.51
C VAL A 47 20.31 3.10 21.57
N VAL A 48 19.92 4.28 22.08
CA VAL A 48 20.62 5.00 23.16
C VAL A 48 20.36 4.34 24.53
N LEU A 49 19.16 3.81 24.76
CA LEU A 49 18.78 3.07 25.97
C LEU A 49 19.31 1.62 25.95
N MET A 50 19.53 1.05 24.76
CA MET A 50 20.13 -0.27 24.52
C MET A 50 21.61 -0.21 24.10
N ALA A 51 22.27 0.95 24.22
CA ALA A 51 23.72 1.06 24.06
C ALA A 51 24.45 1.05 25.42
N PRO A 52 24.55 -0.07 26.15
CA PRO A 52 25.63 -0.26 27.09
C PRO A 52 26.81 -0.91 26.34
N ALA A 53 27.43 -0.22 25.36
CA ALA A 53 28.58 -0.82 24.67
C ALA A 53 29.61 0.14 24.03
N GLY A 54 29.40 1.46 24.10
CA GLY A 54 30.21 2.41 23.31
C GLY A 54 31.29 3.20 24.05
N ALA A 55 31.50 2.97 25.36
CA ALA A 55 32.54 3.65 26.13
C ALA A 55 33.45 2.63 26.82
N LEU A 56 34.48 2.26 26.05
CA LEU A 56 35.70 1.56 26.41
C LEU A 56 36.13 1.63 27.89
N LEU A 57 36.29 0.44 28.49
CA LEU A 57 37.59 -0.19 28.77
C LEU A 57 38.70 0.59 29.51
N LEU A 58 38.42 1.69 30.21
CA LEU A 58 39.43 2.33 31.08
C LEU A 58 38.83 2.77 32.42
N GLY A 59 39.07 1.95 33.45
CA GLY A 59 38.99 2.28 34.89
C GLY A 59 37.62 2.72 35.43
N CYS A 60 36.88 1.84 36.12
CA CYS A 60 35.56 2.20 36.67
C CYS A 60 35.38 1.86 38.16
N SER A 61 34.90 2.86 38.92
CA SER A 61 34.56 2.78 40.34
C SER A 61 33.16 2.21 40.59
N ARG A 62 32.92 1.74 41.83
CA ARG A 62 31.70 1.05 42.31
C ARG A 62 30.38 1.82 42.04
N SER A 63 30.42 3.14 41.90
CA SER A 63 29.24 3.98 41.61
C SER A 63 28.72 3.83 40.18
N ARG A 64 29.58 3.55 39.19
CA ARG A 64 29.16 3.37 37.79
C ARG A 64 28.41 2.05 37.57
N TRP A 65 28.79 0.99 38.29
CA TRP A 65 28.08 -0.29 38.29
C TRP A 65 26.63 -0.17 38.78
N MET A 66 26.40 0.66 39.80
CA MET A 66 25.05 0.94 40.29
C MET A 66 24.20 1.67 39.23
N CYS A 67 24.78 2.61 38.47
CA CYS A 67 24.07 3.26 37.37
C CYS A 67 23.70 2.26 36.25
N PHE A 68 24.56 1.30 35.92
CA PHE A 68 24.26 0.27 34.91
C PHE A 68 23.13 -0.66 35.36
N ILE A 69 23.14 -1.11 36.62
CA ILE A 69 22.06 -1.93 37.18
C ILE A 69 20.76 -1.13 37.17
N LEU A 70 20.79 0.14 37.56
CA LEU A 70 19.62 1.01 37.57
C LEU A 70 19.05 1.23 36.16
N LEU A 71 19.90 1.51 35.16
CA LEU A 71 19.52 1.63 33.75
C LEU A 71 18.90 0.33 33.20
N GLY A 72 19.50 -0.82 33.53
CA GLY A 72 18.96 -2.13 33.15
C GLY A 72 17.59 -2.41 33.78
N VAL A 73 17.42 -2.09 35.06
CA VAL A 73 16.14 -2.24 35.77
C VAL A 73 15.08 -1.30 35.20
N VAL A 74 15.40 -0.02 34.96
CA VAL A 74 14.47 0.95 34.37
C VAL A 74 14.06 0.52 32.96
N SER A 75 15.01 0.11 32.12
CA SER A 75 14.72 -0.39 30.77
C SER A 75 13.81 -1.63 30.81
N THR A 76 14.08 -2.57 31.72
CA THR A 76 13.25 -3.78 31.90
C THR A 76 11.85 -3.44 32.39
N VAL A 77 11.71 -2.52 33.36
CA VAL A 77 10.40 -2.08 33.85
C VAL A 77 9.63 -1.34 32.76
N CYS A 78 10.27 -0.46 32.00
CA CYS A 78 9.64 0.20 30.85
C CYS A 78 9.19 -0.81 29.79
N PHE A 79 10.02 -1.80 29.47
CA PHE A 79 9.67 -2.88 28.55
C PHE A 79 8.47 -3.70 29.05
N LEU A 80 8.47 -4.10 30.33
CA LEU A 80 7.36 -4.82 30.94
C LEU A 80 6.08 -3.97 30.99
N CYS A 81 6.18 -2.67 31.28
CA CYS A 81 5.04 -1.76 31.24
C CYS A 81 4.49 -1.62 29.81
N ILE A 82 5.36 -1.54 28.79
CA ILE A 82 4.94 -1.54 27.38
C ILE A 82 4.28 -2.88 27.02
N CYS A 83 4.84 -4.01 27.43
CA CYS A 83 4.24 -5.33 27.20
C CYS A 83 2.89 -5.48 27.89
N VAL A 84 2.75 -5.05 29.15
CA VAL A 84 1.48 -5.06 29.89
C VAL A 84 0.48 -4.11 29.24
N TRP A 85 0.91 -2.93 28.80
CA TRP A 85 0.06 -1.99 28.08
C TRP A 85 -0.41 -2.57 26.73
N ILE A 86 0.49 -3.17 25.96
CA ILE A 86 0.13 -3.89 24.72
C ILE A 86 -0.85 -5.02 25.04
N SER A 87 -0.61 -5.84 26.06
CA SER A 87 -1.51 -6.94 26.44
C SER A 87 -2.89 -6.46 26.90
N LEU A 88 -2.96 -5.37 27.67
CA LEU A 88 -4.22 -4.82 28.17
C LEU A 88 -5.04 -4.10 27.09
N PHE A 89 -4.38 -3.49 26.10
CA PHE A 89 -5.04 -2.70 25.04
C PHE A 89 -5.20 -3.46 23.72
N CYS A 90 -4.45 -4.53 23.45
CA CYS A 90 -4.73 -5.45 22.33
C CYS A 90 -6.00 -6.30 22.58
N ASP A 91 -6.37 -6.53 23.84
CA ASP A 91 -7.49 -7.41 24.22
C ASP A 91 -8.86 -6.70 24.19
N GLN A 92 -8.89 -5.37 24.04
CA GLN A 92 -10.13 -4.58 24.13
C GLN A 92 -10.84 -4.32 22.79
N GLN A 93 -10.24 -4.72 21.66
CA GLN A 93 -10.91 -4.66 20.36
C GLN A 93 -10.52 -5.88 19.55
N HIS A 94 -11.23 -6.99 19.77
CA HIS A 94 -11.39 -7.97 18.71
C HIS A 94 -12.56 -7.52 17.83
N PRO A 95 -12.36 -6.82 16.69
CA PRO A 95 -13.40 -6.70 15.66
C PRO A 95 -13.63 -8.04 14.93
N GLY A 96 -13.49 -9.16 15.65
CA GLY A 96 -13.46 -10.53 15.14
C GLY A 96 -14.74 -10.96 14.43
N ASP A 97 -15.84 -10.27 14.64
CA ASP A 97 -17.03 -10.38 13.81
C ASP A 97 -17.47 -8.98 13.38
N GLN A 98 -16.82 -8.43 12.36
CA GLN A 98 -17.50 -7.44 11.51
C GLN A 98 -18.48 -8.24 10.63
N PRO A 99 -19.80 -8.24 10.89
CA PRO A 99 -20.77 -9.00 10.09
C PRO A 99 -20.67 -8.63 8.60
N ASN A 100 -20.31 -7.38 8.33
CA ASN A 100 -20.10 -6.81 7.01
C ASN A 100 -18.93 -7.48 6.25
N LEU A 101 -17.90 -7.95 6.95
CA LEU A 101 -16.71 -8.55 6.32
C LEU A 101 -17.08 -9.81 5.54
N ARG A 102 -17.96 -10.65 6.07
CA ARG A 102 -18.42 -11.85 5.34
C ARG A 102 -19.15 -11.49 4.06
N GLN A 103 -19.97 -10.44 4.10
CA GLN A 103 -20.72 -9.94 2.95
C GLN A 103 -19.82 -9.25 1.92
N PHE A 104 -18.78 -8.55 2.37
CA PHE A 104 -17.74 -7.97 1.54
C PHE A 104 -16.96 -9.04 0.77
N LEU A 105 -16.53 -10.10 1.47
CA LEU A 105 -15.74 -11.19 0.88
C LEU A 105 -16.55 -12.14 -0.01
N HIS A 106 -17.89 -12.06 0.01
CA HIS A 106 -18.73 -12.87 -0.86
C HIS A 106 -18.48 -12.51 -2.34
N ASN A 107 -18.11 -13.51 -3.14
CA ASN A 107 -17.67 -13.36 -4.54
C ASN A 107 -16.43 -12.47 -4.75
N PHE A 108 -15.65 -12.18 -3.72
CA PHE A 108 -14.42 -11.38 -3.83
C PHE A 108 -13.25 -12.25 -4.31
N THR A 109 -12.95 -12.26 -5.61
CA THR A 109 -12.02 -13.25 -6.20
C THR A 109 -10.92 -12.65 -7.08
N PHE A 110 -11.26 -11.84 -8.07
CA PHE A 110 -10.27 -11.16 -8.89
C PHE A 110 -10.76 -9.75 -9.19
N GLY A 111 -9.84 -8.79 -9.20
CA GLY A 111 -10.17 -7.39 -9.29
C GLY A 111 -9.23 -6.59 -10.17
N ALA A 112 -9.71 -5.41 -10.54
CA ALA A 112 -9.01 -4.48 -11.38
C ALA A 112 -8.18 -3.53 -10.50
N HIS A 113 -6.85 -3.65 -10.58
CA HIS A 113 -5.94 -2.68 -9.98
C HIS A 113 -6.04 -1.38 -10.78
N ARG A 114 -6.46 -0.30 -10.10
CA ARG A 114 -6.75 1.02 -10.69
C ARG A 114 -7.69 0.99 -11.90
N GLY A 115 -8.56 -0.01 -12.01
CA GLY A 115 -9.42 -0.19 -13.18
C GLY A 115 -8.77 -0.85 -14.40
N LEU A 116 -7.76 -1.72 -14.22
CA LEU A 116 -7.00 -2.39 -15.28
C LEU A 116 -6.07 -1.43 -16.02
N ALA A 117 -5.06 -0.91 -15.30
CA ALA A 117 -4.17 0.15 -15.78
C ALA A 117 -3.42 -0.16 -17.10
N ASP A 118 -3.26 -1.44 -17.47
CA ASP A 118 -2.65 -1.84 -18.74
C ASP A 118 -3.65 -1.83 -19.91
N GLU A 119 -4.96 -1.91 -19.63
CA GLU A 119 -6.04 -2.05 -20.61
C GLU A 119 -6.94 -0.81 -20.73
N ALA A 120 -7.02 0.02 -19.69
CA ALA A 120 -7.77 1.27 -19.66
C ALA A 120 -7.01 2.37 -18.90
N PRO A 121 -7.30 3.68 -19.14
CA PRO A 121 -6.67 4.77 -18.41
C PRO A 121 -6.93 4.65 -16.91
N GLU A 122 -5.88 4.38 -16.14
CA GLU A 122 -5.98 4.08 -14.71
C GLU A 122 -6.78 5.14 -13.93
N ASN A 123 -7.51 4.70 -12.89
CA ASN A 123 -8.24 5.57 -11.97
C ASN A 123 -9.28 6.49 -12.66
N THR A 124 -9.87 6.05 -13.78
CA THR A 124 -10.97 6.75 -14.46
C THR A 124 -12.29 5.99 -14.39
N LEU A 125 -13.41 6.71 -14.53
CA LEU A 125 -14.73 6.09 -14.60
C LEU A 125 -14.83 5.08 -15.77
N ALA A 126 -14.23 5.39 -16.92
CA ALA A 126 -14.18 4.47 -18.07
C ALA A 126 -13.42 3.16 -17.76
N ALA A 127 -12.34 3.24 -16.99
CA ALA A 127 -11.59 2.06 -16.55
C ALA A 127 -12.43 1.17 -15.63
N PHE A 128 -13.25 1.76 -14.75
CA PHE A 128 -14.16 1.01 -13.88
C PHE A 128 -15.30 0.34 -14.69
N GLU A 129 -15.88 1.05 -15.66
CA GLU A 129 -16.87 0.45 -16.57
C GLU A 129 -16.28 -0.69 -17.39
N TYR A 130 -15.04 -0.53 -17.86
CA TYR A 130 -14.33 -1.56 -18.61
C TYR A 130 -14.06 -2.81 -17.75
N SER A 131 -13.60 -2.61 -16.51
CA SER A 131 -13.39 -3.68 -15.53
C SER A 131 -14.66 -4.47 -15.25
N ALA A 132 -15.80 -3.79 -15.10
CA ALA A 132 -17.09 -4.45 -14.91
C ALA A 132 -17.51 -5.29 -16.13
N LYS A 133 -17.24 -4.82 -17.35
CA LYS A 133 -17.51 -5.58 -18.58
C LYS A 133 -16.69 -6.86 -18.69
N LEU A 134 -15.49 -6.87 -18.10
CA LEU A 134 -14.64 -8.06 -17.99
C LEU A 134 -14.98 -8.95 -16.78
N GLY A 135 -16.05 -8.63 -16.04
CA GLY A 135 -16.50 -9.46 -14.92
C GLY A 135 -15.63 -9.36 -13.67
N SER A 136 -14.79 -8.32 -13.55
CA SER A 136 -14.05 -8.06 -12.30
C SER A 136 -15.01 -8.02 -11.11
N THR A 137 -14.65 -8.72 -10.04
CA THR A 137 -15.49 -8.81 -8.84
C THR A 137 -15.29 -7.63 -7.88
N PHE A 138 -14.14 -6.97 -8.00
CA PHE A 138 -13.83 -5.76 -7.27
C PHE A 138 -12.91 -4.84 -8.09
N VAL A 139 -12.81 -3.59 -7.66
CA VAL A 139 -11.85 -2.62 -8.16
C VAL A 139 -11.06 -2.06 -7.00
N GLU A 140 -9.76 -1.92 -7.17
CA GLU A 140 -8.91 -1.14 -6.29
C GLU A 140 -8.61 0.21 -6.95
N PHE A 141 -8.55 1.27 -6.16
CA PHE A 141 -8.18 2.59 -6.64
C PHE A 141 -7.58 3.45 -5.53
N ASP A 142 -6.75 4.41 -5.93
CA ASP A 142 -5.98 5.26 -5.03
C ASP A 142 -6.72 6.56 -4.69
N LEU A 143 -6.64 7.00 -3.43
CA LEU A 143 -7.21 8.25 -2.96
C LEU A 143 -6.13 9.32 -2.73
N GLU A 144 -6.36 10.50 -3.31
CA GLU A 144 -5.61 11.72 -3.05
C GLU A 144 -6.54 12.91 -2.75
N MET A 145 -5.95 14.02 -2.32
CA MET A 145 -6.67 15.27 -2.03
C MET A 145 -6.13 16.43 -2.85
N THR A 146 -7.04 17.26 -3.37
CA THR A 146 -6.70 18.56 -3.98
C THR A 146 -6.37 19.61 -2.91
N ALA A 147 -5.90 20.79 -3.33
CA ALA A 147 -5.67 21.93 -2.43
C ALA A 147 -6.94 22.42 -1.72
N ASP A 148 -8.12 22.20 -2.33
CA ASP A 148 -9.42 22.55 -1.78
C ASP A 148 -9.98 21.47 -0.82
N ASN A 149 -9.19 20.44 -0.51
CA ASN A 149 -9.57 19.26 0.26
C ASN A 149 -10.69 18.43 -0.38
N THR A 150 -10.75 18.39 -1.71
CA THR A 150 -11.65 17.49 -2.42
C THR A 150 -10.99 16.12 -2.62
N PRO A 151 -11.64 15.03 -2.17
CA PRO A 151 -11.12 13.68 -2.37
C PRO A 151 -11.26 13.25 -3.83
N VAL A 152 -10.14 12.92 -4.47
CA VAL A 152 -10.04 12.57 -5.89
C VAL A 152 -9.28 11.27 -6.09
N ILE A 153 -9.57 10.57 -7.18
CA ILE A 153 -8.94 9.28 -7.46
C ILE A 153 -7.69 9.48 -8.32
N MET A 154 -6.52 9.26 -7.73
CA MET A 154 -5.22 9.37 -8.41
C MET A 154 -4.13 8.62 -7.65
N HIS A 155 -3.25 7.93 -8.38
CA HIS A 155 -2.15 7.19 -7.76
C HIS A 155 -1.00 8.09 -7.33
N ASP A 156 -0.51 8.95 -8.22
CA ASP A 156 0.70 9.73 -7.96
C ASP A 156 0.37 10.97 -7.12
N ASP A 157 1.38 11.48 -6.41
CA ASP A 157 1.32 12.79 -5.76
C ASP A 157 1.31 13.96 -6.76
N THR A 158 1.57 13.68 -8.03
CA THR A 158 1.58 14.62 -9.14
C THR A 158 0.65 14.18 -10.27
N VAL A 159 0.10 15.15 -11.01
CA VAL A 159 -0.80 14.85 -12.15
C VAL A 159 -0.03 14.46 -13.43
N ASP A 160 1.30 14.55 -13.40
CA ASP A 160 2.19 14.54 -14.55
C ASP A 160 2.22 13.21 -15.30
N ARG A 161 2.10 12.05 -14.66
CA ARG A 161 2.26 10.78 -15.36
C ARG A 161 1.06 10.42 -16.23
N THR A 162 -0.15 10.68 -15.75
CA THR A 162 -1.40 10.19 -16.34
C THR A 162 -2.17 11.26 -17.10
N THR A 163 -1.95 12.54 -16.79
CA THR A 163 -2.73 13.64 -17.36
C THR A 163 -1.94 14.51 -18.36
N ASN A 164 -2.63 15.47 -18.99
CA ASN A 164 -2.01 16.53 -19.79
C ASN A 164 -1.54 17.75 -18.96
N GLY A 165 -1.64 17.71 -17.64
CA GLY A 165 -1.18 18.74 -16.71
C GLY A 165 0.19 18.46 -16.10
N THR A 166 0.58 19.34 -15.18
CA THR A 166 1.74 19.19 -14.29
C THR A 166 1.44 19.79 -12.91
N GLY A 167 2.08 19.27 -11.87
CA GLY A 167 2.05 19.81 -10.50
C GLY A 167 1.66 18.77 -9.43
N PHE A 168 1.96 19.09 -8.18
CA PHE A 168 1.58 18.28 -7.01
C PHE A 168 0.09 18.42 -6.72
N ILE A 169 -0.66 17.34 -6.68
CA ILE A 169 -2.13 17.37 -6.60
C ILE A 169 -2.63 18.10 -5.35
N GLY A 170 -1.95 17.95 -4.21
CA GLY A 170 -2.27 18.64 -2.97
C GLY A 170 -2.01 20.16 -2.98
N GLU A 171 -1.45 20.70 -4.06
CA GLU A 171 -1.21 22.14 -4.27
C GLU A 171 -2.04 22.71 -5.43
N LEU A 172 -2.86 21.89 -6.08
CA LEU A 172 -3.70 22.27 -7.22
C LEU A 172 -5.16 22.46 -6.80
N ASP A 173 -5.80 23.51 -7.29
CA ASP A 173 -7.24 23.74 -7.09
C ASP A 173 -8.11 22.77 -7.92
N ASP A 174 -9.35 22.62 -7.49
CA ASP A 174 -10.33 21.72 -8.11
C ASP A 174 -10.59 22.06 -9.58
N ASP A 175 -10.67 23.36 -9.91
CA ASP A 175 -10.96 23.82 -11.27
C ASP A 175 -9.87 23.36 -12.25
N TYR A 176 -8.60 23.48 -11.87
CA TYR A 176 -7.50 22.98 -12.66
C TYR A 176 -7.51 21.45 -12.74
N VAL A 177 -7.62 20.75 -11.60
CA VAL A 177 -7.61 19.26 -11.55
C VAL A 177 -8.72 18.67 -12.42
N PHE A 178 -9.94 19.20 -12.35
CA PHE A 178 -11.08 18.71 -13.13
C PHE A 178 -11.09 19.14 -14.60
N SER A 179 -10.22 20.09 -14.99
CA SER A 179 -9.98 20.44 -16.38
C SER A 179 -9.04 19.45 -17.10
N LEU A 180 -8.29 18.65 -16.34
CA LEU A 180 -7.30 17.72 -16.87
C LEU A 180 -7.93 16.52 -17.58
N ASN A 181 -7.24 16.03 -18.61
CA ASN A 181 -7.57 14.78 -19.28
C ASN A 181 -6.73 13.64 -18.69
N ALA A 182 -7.32 12.82 -17.82
CA ALA A 182 -6.72 11.65 -17.19
C ALA A 182 -6.44 10.47 -18.16
N ALA A 183 -6.88 10.57 -19.43
CA ALA A 183 -6.54 9.61 -20.48
C ALA A 183 -5.44 10.12 -21.43
N ALA A 184 -4.92 11.33 -21.24
CA ALA A 184 -4.05 11.99 -22.22
C ALA A 184 -2.75 11.23 -22.53
N LYS A 185 -2.22 10.48 -21.55
CA LYS A 185 -0.96 9.74 -21.67
C LYS A 185 -1.14 8.23 -21.77
N PHE A 186 -2.38 7.74 -21.78
CA PHE A 186 -2.66 6.32 -21.98
C PHE A 186 -2.35 5.90 -23.41
N ARG A 187 -1.63 4.79 -23.58
CA ARG A 187 -1.09 4.36 -24.90
C ARG A 187 -1.77 3.12 -25.48
N ASN A 188 -2.43 2.32 -24.66
CA ASN A 188 -2.90 0.98 -25.04
C ASN A 188 -4.37 0.96 -25.48
N GLY A 189 -4.78 1.95 -26.28
CA GLY A 189 -6.15 2.04 -26.76
C GLY A 189 -6.56 3.46 -27.11
N ASN A 190 -7.81 3.62 -27.56
CA ASN A 190 -8.38 4.92 -27.85
C ASN A 190 -9.53 5.20 -26.89
N PHE A 191 -9.26 6.02 -25.88
CA PHE A 191 -10.25 6.50 -24.93
C PHE A 191 -10.51 7.98 -25.19
N SER A 192 -11.79 8.36 -25.18
CA SER A 192 -12.18 9.77 -25.15
C SER A 192 -11.64 10.45 -23.90
N VAL A 193 -11.58 11.79 -23.91
CA VAL A 193 -11.18 12.60 -22.75
C VAL A 193 -11.87 12.09 -21.49
N GLN A 194 -11.07 11.74 -20.47
CA GLN A 194 -11.53 11.32 -19.15
C GLN A 194 -11.17 12.40 -18.15
N LYS A 195 -12.07 12.73 -17.23
CA LYS A 195 -11.75 13.60 -16.09
C LYS A 195 -11.08 12.81 -14.98
N VAL A 196 -10.39 13.50 -14.09
CA VAL A 196 -10.03 12.97 -12.76
C VAL A 196 -11.31 12.82 -11.95
N PRO A 197 -11.72 11.60 -11.53
CA PRO A 197 -12.96 11.41 -10.77
C PRO A 197 -12.80 11.86 -9.31
N THR A 198 -13.87 12.37 -8.73
CA THR A 198 -13.99 12.46 -7.27
C THR A 198 -14.21 11.08 -6.65
N LEU A 199 -13.89 10.93 -5.37
CA LEU A 199 -14.16 9.70 -4.62
C LEU A 199 -15.65 9.31 -4.66
N GLU A 200 -16.54 10.29 -4.52
CA GLU A 200 -17.98 10.04 -4.53
C GLU A 200 -18.46 9.56 -5.91
N GLU A 201 -18.02 10.18 -7.00
CA GLU A 201 -18.37 9.74 -8.36
C GLU A 201 -17.91 8.30 -8.64
N ALA A 202 -16.67 7.98 -8.26
CA ALA A 202 -16.12 6.64 -8.43
C ALA A 202 -16.92 5.59 -7.65
N VAL A 203 -17.17 5.83 -6.36
CA VAL A 203 -17.89 4.89 -5.49
C VAL A 203 -19.33 4.68 -5.96
N LEU A 204 -20.04 5.75 -6.35
CA LEU A 204 -21.41 5.64 -6.84
C LEU A 204 -21.49 4.88 -8.17
N LEU A 205 -20.53 5.08 -9.08
CA LEU A 205 -20.44 4.32 -10.32
C LEU A 205 -20.16 2.85 -10.04
N ILE A 206 -19.15 2.53 -9.25
CA ILE A 206 -18.73 1.15 -8.98
C ILE A 206 -19.85 0.38 -8.25
N LYS A 207 -20.57 1.04 -7.34
CA LYS A 207 -21.78 0.51 -6.71
C LYS A 207 -22.85 0.16 -7.74
N LYS A 208 -23.12 1.05 -8.70
CA LYS A 208 -24.07 0.79 -9.80
C LYS A 208 -23.64 -0.39 -10.68
N LEU A 209 -22.33 -0.60 -10.83
CA LEU A 209 -21.73 -1.73 -11.54
C LEU A 209 -21.70 -3.03 -10.71
N ASN A 210 -22.17 -3.01 -9.46
CA ASN A 210 -22.24 -4.16 -8.55
C ASN A 210 -20.88 -4.84 -8.30
N MET A 211 -19.80 -4.05 -8.26
CA MET A 211 -18.47 -4.53 -7.87
C MET A 211 -18.14 -4.10 -6.44
N LYS A 212 -17.29 -4.86 -5.75
CA LYS A 212 -16.69 -4.47 -4.47
C LYS A 212 -15.56 -3.45 -4.70
N MET A 213 -15.11 -2.77 -3.66
CA MET A 213 -14.10 -1.73 -3.75
C MET A 213 -13.02 -1.89 -2.68
N ILE A 214 -11.78 -1.59 -3.06
CA ILE A 214 -10.71 -1.26 -2.12
C ILE A 214 -10.25 0.16 -2.42
N ILE A 215 -10.30 1.03 -1.42
CA ILE A 215 -9.73 2.38 -1.49
C ILE A 215 -8.34 2.31 -0.88
N ASP A 216 -7.29 2.50 -1.67
CA ASP A 216 -5.92 2.61 -1.14
C ASP A 216 -5.61 4.07 -0.78
N VAL A 217 -5.23 4.28 0.47
CA VAL A 217 -5.09 5.61 1.06
C VAL A 217 -3.63 5.87 1.42
N LYS A 218 -3.07 6.94 0.88
CA LYS A 218 -1.64 7.29 1.04
C LYS A 218 -1.38 8.27 2.16
N ARG A 219 -2.43 8.97 2.60
CA ARG A 219 -2.37 10.05 3.58
C ARG A 219 -3.14 9.70 4.83
N SER A 220 -2.76 10.31 5.94
CA SER A 220 -3.38 10.03 7.25
C SER A 220 -3.79 11.28 8.01
N ASP A 221 -3.87 12.42 7.32
CA ASP A 221 -4.43 13.66 7.85
C ASP A 221 -5.94 13.54 8.10
N SER A 222 -6.48 14.46 8.91
CA SER A 222 -7.89 14.43 9.35
C SER A 222 -8.87 14.50 8.18
N GLU A 223 -8.53 15.30 7.18
CA GLU A 223 -9.36 15.63 6.03
C GLU A 223 -9.66 14.37 5.22
N VAL A 224 -8.65 13.52 4.98
CA VAL A 224 -8.83 12.23 4.31
C VAL A 224 -9.68 11.27 5.15
N ILE A 225 -9.43 11.19 6.47
CA ILE A 225 -10.20 10.30 7.35
C ILE A 225 -11.67 10.73 7.41
N ASP A 226 -11.92 12.04 7.53
CA ASP A 226 -13.27 12.63 7.59
C ASP A 226 -14.01 12.48 6.26
N ALA A 227 -13.32 12.62 5.12
CA ALA A 227 -13.90 12.37 3.80
C ALA A 227 -14.38 10.93 3.66
N ILE A 228 -13.57 9.96 4.09
CA ILE A 228 -13.92 8.52 4.04
C ILE A 228 -15.08 8.23 5.00
N THR A 229 -14.99 8.63 6.27
CA THR A 229 -16.03 8.32 7.26
C THR A 229 -17.36 8.95 6.88
N SER A 230 -17.36 10.21 6.42
CA SER A 230 -18.55 10.90 5.95
C SER A 230 -19.17 10.21 4.73
N LEU A 231 -18.37 9.65 3.82
CA LEU A 231 -18.87 8.90 2.67
C LEU A 231 -19.63 7.64 3.11
N PHE A 232 -19.09 6.87 4.06
CA PHE A 232 -19.75 5.66 4.59
C PHE A 232 -21.01 6.00 5.39
N GLU A 233 -21.02 7.11 6.11
CA GLU A 233 -22.21 7.59 6.83
C GLU A 233 -23.31 8.03 5.86
N LYS A 234 -22.92 8.71 4.77
CA LYS A 234 -23.83 9.14 3.70
C LYS A 234 -24.41 7.93 2.93
N TYR A 235 -23.63 6.87 2.76
CA TYR A 235 -24.01 5.66 2.03
C TYR A 235 -23.78 4.38 2.87
N PRO A 236 -24.72 4.01 3.75
CA PRO A 236 -24.52 2.89 4.67
C PRO A 236 -24.34 1.51 4.02
N ASP A 237 -24.75 1.32 2.77
CA ASP A 237 -24.53 0.06 2.06
C ASP A 237 -23.05 -0.16 1.69
N LEU A 238 -22.21 0.89 1.77
CA LEU A 238 -20.77 0.77 1.57
C LEU A 238 -20.08 -0.09 2.61
N TYR A 239 -20.65 -0.22 3.83
CA TYR A 239 -20.07 -1.06 4.88
C TYR A 239 -19.90 -2.52 4.43
N ASP A 240 -20.74 -3.00 3.49
CA ASP A 240 -20.72 -4.37 2.98
C ASP A 240 -19.98 -4.51 1.63
N THR A 241 -19.57 -3.40 1.01
CA THR A 241 -19.02 -3.39 -0.36
C THR A 241 -17.66 -2.73 -0.51
N VAL A 242 -17.20 -1.98 0.49
CA VAL A 242 -15.97 -1.19 0.42
C VAL A 242 -15.06 -1.52 1.60
N ALA A 243 -13.77 -1.71 1.29
CA ALA A 243 -12.71 -1.74 2.29
C ALA A 243 -11.71 -0.60 2.03
N VAL A 244 -10.99 -0.20 3.07
CA VAL A 244 -9.93 0.81 2.99
C VAL A 244 -8.58 0.20 3.33
N SER A 245 -7.60 0.34 2.45
CA SER A 245 -6.23 -0.14 2.66
C SER A 245 -5.22 1.00 2.73
N SER A 246 -4.05 0.72 3.28
CA SER A 246 -2.91 1.65 3.27
C SER A 246 -1.62 0.94 3.62
N PHE A 247 -0.49 1.42 3.07
CA PHE A 247 0.85 1.09 3.59
C PHE A 247 1.13 1.69 4.98
N HIS A 248 0.28 2.62 5.44
CA HIS A 248 0.43 3.35 6.68
C HIS A 248 -0.56 2.84 7.74
N PRO A 249 -0.11 2.06 8.74
CA PRO A 249 -1.02 1.46 9.73
C PRO A 249 -1.87 2.47 10.52
N GLN A 250 -1.40 3.72 10.63
CA GLN A 250 -2.17 4.78 11.28
C GLN A 250 -3.50 5.09 10.58
N VAL A 251 -3.61 4.85 9.26
CA VAL A 251 -4.87 5.05 8.52
C VAL A 251 -5.93 4.10 9.05
N ALA A 252 -5.64 2.80 9.08
CA ALA A 252 -6.56 1.79 9.61
C ALA A 252 -6.95 2.09 11.07
N PHE A 253 -5.98 2.44 11.92
CA PHE A 253 -6.26 2.82 13.31
C PHE A 253 -7.20 4.03 13.41
N LYS A 254 -6.95 5.11 12.66
CA LYS A 254 -7.77 6.32 12.70
C LYS A 254 -9.18 6.07 12.16
N ILE A 255 -9.30 5.31 11.07
CA ILE A 255 -10.60 4.92 10.50
C ILE A 255 -11.39 4.08 11.48
N VAL A 256 -10.81 3.00 12.02
CA VAL A 256 -11.52 2.10 12.95
C VAL A 256 -11.91 2.83 14.24
N LYS A 257 -11.05 3.74 14.73
CA LYS A 257 -11.36 4.59 15.89
C LYS A 257 -12.53 5.54 15.62
N ALA A 258 -12.60 6.12 14.42
CA ALA A 258 -13.68 7.03 14.04
C ALA A 258 -14.98 6.29 13.69
N ASN A 259 -14.88 5.19 12.95
CA ASN A 259 -15.99 4.37 12.52
C ASN A 259 -15.61 2.87 12.47
N PRO A 260 -15.88 2.08 13.53
CA PRO A 260 -15.43 0.69 13.64
C PRO A 260 -16.15 -0.29 12.71
N LYS A 261 -17.17 0.16 11.95
CA LYS A 261 -17.88 -0.66 10.95
C LYS A 261 -17.15 -0.73 9.61
N ILE A 262 -16.21 0.18 9.35
CA ILE A 262 -15.45 0.20 8.10
C ILE A 262 -14.43 -0.94 8.12
N ILE A 263 -14.40 -1.72 7.03
CA ILE A 263 -13.42 -2.78 6.84
C ILE A 263 -12.09 -2.13 6.46
N THR A 264 -11.03 -2.46 7.18
CA THR A 264 -9.68 -1.92 6.91
C THR A 264 -8.66 -3.02 6.61
N GLY A 265 -7.61 -2.65 5.89
CA GLY A 265 -6.50 -3.51 5.51
C GLY A 265 -5.15 -2.83 5.60
N HIS A 266 -4.10 -3.64 5.72
CA HIS A 266 -2.72 -3.17 5.59
C HIS A 266 -2.15 -3.61 4.26
N THR A 267 -1.58 -2.66 3.53
CA THR A 267 -0.80 -2.90 2.32
C THR A 267 0.67 -3.08 2.70
N TRP A 268 1.32 -4.09 2.13
CA TRP A 268 2.66 -4.47 2.52
C TRP A 268 3.46 -5.06 1.36
N CYS A 269 4.77 -4.77 1.36
CA CYS A 269 5.72 -5.44 0.50
C CYS A 269 7.06 -5.64 1.23
N LYS A 270 7.83 -6.65 0.79
CA LYS A 270 9.18 -6.92 1.24
C LYS A 270 10.13 -6.02 0.47
N GLY A 271 11.14 -5.50 1.16
CA GLY A 271 12.04 -4.49 0.61
C GLY A 271 11.58 -3.07 0.86
N TYR A 272 10.38 -2.85 1.42
CA TYR A 272 9.85 -1.52 1.69
C TYR A 272 10.83 -0.62 2.45
N LEU A 273 11.53 -1.15 3.45
CA LEU A 273 12.45 -0.37 4.28
C LEU A 273 13.87 -0.30 3.74
N TYR A 274 14.31 -1.24 2.89
CA TYR A 274 15.73 -1.37 2.52
C TYR A 274 16.02 -1.32 1.01
N GLN A 275 14.99 -1.35 0.15
CA GLN A 275 15.06 -1.21 -1.29
C GLN A 275 14.44 0.11 -1.75
N GLN A 276 14.78 0.58 -2.95
CA GLN A 276 14.19 1.80 -3.52
C GLN A 276 12.68 1.67 -3.70
N ASP A 277 12.23 0.52 -4.17
CA ASP A 277 10.82 0.17 -4.35
C ASP A 277 10.59 -1.34 -4.12
N CYS A 278 9.33 -1.74 -3.94
CA CYS A 278 8.89 -3.11 -3.76
C CYS A 278 9.35 -4.00 -4.93
N GLY A 279 10.31 -4.89 -4.67
CA GLY A 279 10.82 -5.81 -5.69
C GLY A 279 11.92 -5.23 -6.60
N ASP A 280 12.34 -3.98 -6.37
CA ASP A 280 13.57 -3.42 -6.95
C ASP A 280 14.79 -3.94 -6.16
N PRO A 281 15.77 -4.61 -6.78
CA PRO A 281 16.95 -5.08 -6.06
C PRO A 281 17.86 -3.94 -5.56
N THR A 282 17.64 -2.70 -5.99
CA THR A 282 18.48 -1.55 -5.68
C THR A 282 18.35 -1.14 -4.21
N PRO A 283 19.46 -1.08 -3.44
CA PRO A 283 19.42 -0.65 -2.04
C PRO A 283 18.94 0.79 -1.88
N ARG A 284 18.13 1.04 -0.86
CA ARG A 284 17.74 2.39 -0.41
C ARG A 284 18.91 3.14 0.23
N TYR A 285 19.78 2.40 0.93
CA TYR A 285 20.91 2.97 1.66
C TYR A 285 22.23 2.45 1.08
N ASN A 286 23.10 3.38 0.69
CA ASN A 286 24.45 3.05 0.22
C ASN A 286 25.39 2.63 1.36
N PHE A 287 25.10 3.04 2.60
CA PHE A 287 25.90 2.66 3.75
C PHE A 287 25.46 1.33 4.34
N ALA A 288 26.38 0.36 4.38
CA ALA A 288 26.10 -1.03 4.73
C ALA A 288 25.38 -1.19 6.09
N LEU A 289 25.79 -0.43 7.11
CA LEU A 289 25.17 -0.50 8.43
C LEU A 289 23.67 -0.16 8.38
N PHE A 290 23.28 0.87 7.63
CA PHE A 290 21.88 1.26 7.49
C PHE A 290 21.10 0.25 6.63
N HIS A 291 21.70 -0.29 5.57
CA HIS A 291 21.05 -1.30 4.76
C HIS A 291 20.74 -2.59 5.56
N TYR A 292 21.74 -3.17 6.23
CA TYR A 292 21.53 -4.38 7.03
C TYR A 292 20.66 -4.12 8.27
N GLY A 293 20.79 -2.94 8.88
CA GLY A 293 19.89 -2.51 9.95
C GLY A 293 18.43 -2.48 9.48
N ALA A 294 18.16 -1.87 8.32
CA ALA A 294 16.82 -1.82 7.74
C ALA A 294 16.25 -3.21 7.41
N ILE A 295 17.09 -4.15 6.92
CA ILE A 295 16.67 -5.54 6.71
C ILE A 295 16.22 -6.19 8.03
N ILE A 296 16.98 -6.02 9.11
CA ILE A 296 16.62 -6.60 10.42
C ILE A 296 15.30 -6.00 10.92
N VAL A 297 15.17 -4.67 10.85
CA VAL A 297 13.95 -3.95 11.25
C VAL A 297 12.75 -4.43 10.43
N GLU A 298 12.91 -4.63 9.12
CA GLU A 298 11.82 -5.10 8.27
C GLU A 298 11.35 -6.51 8.64
N ASN A 299 12.27 -7.43 8.97
CA ASN A 299 11.89 -8.77 9.41
C ASN A 299 11.11 -8.74 10.72
N ILE A 300 11.50 -7.87 11.67
CA ILE A 300 10.77 -7.66 12.91
C ILE A 300 9.39 -7.05 12.62
N TYR A 301 9.33 -6.04 11.75
CA TYR A 301 8.08 -5.40 11.34
C TYR A 301 7.13 -6.38 10.68
N HIS A 302 7.62 -7.24 9.78
CA HIS A 302 6.82 -8.24 9.08
C HIS A 302 6.16 -9.23 10.04
N TRP A 303 6.89 -9.65 11.09
CA TRP A 303 6.31 -10.44 12.18
C TRP A 303 5.27 -9.65 12.98
N LEU A 304 5.60 -8.41 13.39
CA LEU A 304 4.69 -7.53 14.12
C LEU A 304 3.41 -7.24 13.34
N LEU A 305 3.49 -7.11 12.01
CA LEU A 305 2.36 -6.77 11.15
C LEU A 305 1.19 -7.73 11.36
N HIS A 306 1.47 -9.03 11.30
CA HIS A 306 0.45 -10.08 11.30
C HIS A 306 -0.02 -10.50 12.70
N ASP A 307 0.79 -10.27 13.73
CA ASP A 307 0.50 -10.71 15.10
C ASP A 307 0.08 -9.55 16.02
N VAL A 308 0.59 -8.34 15.80
CA VAL A 308 0.42 -7.19 16.70
C VAL A 308 -0.33 -6.04 16.02
N ILE A 309 0.16 -5.57 14.87
CA ILE A 309 -0.36 -4.35 14.22
C ILE A 309 -1.80 -4.55 13.74
N VAL A 310 -2.12 -5.69 13.09
CA VAL A 310 -3.50 -6.00 12.69
C VAL A 310 -4.48 -5.99 13.87
N ASN A 311 -4.06 -6.51 15.03
CA ASN A 311 -4.90 -6.55 16.23
C ASN A 311 -5.07 -5.15 16.82
N PHE A 312 -3.98 -4.38 16.89
CA PHE A 312 -4.01 -3.00 17.41
C PHE A 312 -4.83 -2.04 16.53
N THR A 313 -4.79 -2.23 15.22
CA THR A 313 -5.47 -1.36 14.24
C THR A 313 -6.89 -1.82 13.91
N GLY A 314 -7.23 -3.08 14.24
CA GLY A 314 -8.50 -3.70 13.89
C GLY A 314 -8.58 -4.22 12.45
N ALA A 315 -7.55 -4.07 11.64
CA ALA A 315 -7.53 -4.46 10.24
C ALA A 315 -7.74 -5.97 10.03
N ARG A 316 -8.42 -6.32 8.93
CA ARG A 316 -8.78 -7.71 8.58
C ARG A 316 -8.34 -8.13 7.19
N LEU A 317 -7.92 -7.18 6.35
CA LEU A 317 -7.31 -7.48 5.06
C LEU A 317 -5.79 -7.29 5.14
N ILE A 318 -5.05 -8.14 4.44
CA ILE A 318 -3.63 -7.95 4.15
C ILE A 318 -3.47 -7.92 2.63
N LEU A 319 -3.07 -6.76 2.11
CA LEU A 319 -2.76 -6.58 0.71
C LEU A 319 -1.25 -6.77 0.54
N THR A 320 -0.81 -7.84 -0.11
CA THR A 320 0.63 -8.13 -0.22
C THR A 320 1.09 -8.51 -1.62
N GLU A 321 2.38 -8.33 -1.85
CA GLU A 321 3.01 -8.60 -3.14
C GLU A 321 3.03 -10.11 -3.44
N ARG A 322 2.73 -10.45 -4.70
CA ARG A 322 2.54 -11.82 -5.19
C ARG A 322 3.65 -12.83 -4.88
N ARG A 323 4.92 -12.42 -4.76
CA ARG A 323 6.04 -13.36 -4.47
C ARG A 323 6.09 -13.78 -3.01
N GLN A 324 5.33 -13.13 -2.13
CA GLN A 324 5.27 -13.47 -0.71
C GLN A 324 4.19 -14.50 -0.38
N VAL A 325 3.29 -14.78 -1.32
CA VAL A 325 2.09 -15.56 -1.03
C VAL A 325 2.29 -17.01 -1.40
N SER A 326 2.17 -17.88 -0.39
CA SER A 326 2.12 -19.32 -0.49
C SER A 326 0.86 -19.86 0.19
N GLN A 327 0.55 -21.16 0.00
CA GLN A 327 -0.55 -21.79 0.72
C GLN A 327 -0.35 -21.71 2.25
N ASP A 328 0.88 -21.92 2.73
CA ASP A 328 1.22 -21.82 4.15
C ASP A 328 0.97 -20.42 4.71
N TYR A 329 1.28 -19.38 3.92
CA TYR A 329 1.04 -17.99 4.31
C TYR A 329 -0.47 -17.67 4.38
N ILE A 330 -1.26 -18.16 3.41
CA ILE A 330 -2.72 -18.03 3.43
C ILE A 330 -3.30 -18.72 4.66
N ASP A 331 -2.86 -19.93 4.96
CA ASP A 331 -3.32 -20.68 6.14
C ASP A 331 -2.90 -20.00 7.45
N TYR A 332 -1.70 -19.42 7.49
CA TYR A 332 -1.18 -18.62 8.60
C TYR A 332 -2.04 -17.36 8.85
N ALA A 333 -2.40 -16.64 7.79
CA ALA A 333 -3.26 -15.46 7.85
C ALA A 333 -4.69 -15.83 8.28
N LYS A 334 -5.26 -16.88 7.69
CA LYS A 334 -6.61 -17.37 7.99
C LYS A 334 -6.76 -17.79 9.45
N LYS A 335 -5.75 -18.44 10.04
CA LYS A 335 -5.73 -18.81 11.47
C LYS A 335 -5.82 -17.58 12.41
N ARG A 336 -5.51 -16.39 11.91
CA ARG A 336 -5.60 -15.11 12.63
C ARG A 336 -6.85 -14.28 12.25
N GLY A 337 -7.74 -14.84 11.43
CA GLY A 337 -8.91 -14.11 10.93
C GLY A 337 -8.54 -12.99 9.94
N LEU A 338 -7.41 -13.13 9.25
CA LEU A 338 -6.96 -12.22 8.20
C LEU A 338 -7.29 -12.79 6.82
N HIS A 339 -7.62 -11.90 5.89
CA HIS A 339 -7.87 -12.23 4.49
C HIS A 339 -6.82 -11.60 3.59
N VAL A 340 -6.12 -12.45 2.83
CA VAL A 340 -5.04 -12.02 1.94
C VAL A 340 -5.62 -11.62 0.59
N VAL A 341 -5.20 -10.45 0.10
CA VAL A 341 -5.45 -9.96 -1.25
C VAL A 341 -4.09 -9.70 -1.90
N VAL A 342 -3.90 -10.18 -3.12
CA VAL A 342 -2.58 -10.21 -3.77
C VAL A 342 -2.48 -9.14 -4.85
N TRP A 343 -1.39 -8.37 -4.84
CA TRP A 343 -1.08 -7.38 -5.87
C TRP A 343 0.35 -7.55 -6.42
N THR A 344 0.70 -7.09 -7.61
CA THR A 344 -0.18 -6.97 -8.79
C THR A 344 0.12 -8.15 -9.72
N VAL A 345 -0.90 -8.95 -10.03
CA VAL A 345 -0.74 -10.26 -10.68
C VAL A 345 -1.09 -10.17 -12.17
N ASN A 346 -0.13 -9.75 -13.00
CA ASN A 346 -0.37 -9.47 -14.44
C ASN A 346 -0.08 -10.65 -15.39
N LYS A 347 0.57 -11.71 -14.90
CA LYS A 347 0.87 -12.90 -15.73
C LYS A 347 -0.28 -13.90 -15.66
N LEU A 348 -0.80 -14.34 -16.81
CA LEU A 348 -1.86 -15.36 -16.88
C LEU A 348 -1.58 -16.59 -16.02
N SER A 349 -0.35 -17.13 -16.09
CA SER A 349 0.02 -18.31 -15.28
C SER A 349 -0.08 -18.06 -13.77
N GLU A 350 0.22 -16.83 -13.31
CA GLU A 350 0.12 -16.46 -11.90
C GLU A 350 -1.36 -16.21 -11.53
N GLN A 351 -2.14 -15.57 -12.40
CA GLN A 351 -3.58 -15.36 -12.22
C GLN A 351 -4.31 -16.70 -12.05
N GLU A 352 -4.03 -17.67 -12.93
CA GLU A 352 -4.53 -19.04 -12.87
C GLU A 352 -4.15 -19.73 -11.55
N TYR A 353 -2.91 -19.54 -11.10
CA TYR A 353 -2.42 -20.11 -9.85
C TYR A 353 -3.15 -19.52 -8.63
N PHE A 354 -3.29 -18.19 -8.54
CA PHE A 354 -4.02 -17.55 -7.44
C PHE A 354 -5.51 -17.90 -7.46
N TYR A 355 -6.12 -17.94 -8.63
CA TYR A 355 -7.55 -18.23 -8.79
C TYR A 355 -7.90 -19.71 -8.53
N LYS A 356 -7.25 -20.65 -9.22
CA LYS A 356 -7.64 -22.07 -9.21
C LYS A 356 -6.97 -22.85 -8.09
N VAL A 357 -5.71 -22.55 -7.80
CA VAL A 357 -4.90 -23.34 -6.85
C VAL A 357 -5.00 -22.76 -5.45
N LEU A 358 -4.56 -21.52 -5.25
CA LEU A 358 -4.55 -20.90 -3.93
C LEU A 358 -5.93 -20.40 -3.48
N ARG A 359 -6.86 -20.20 -4.42
CA ARG A 359 -8.20 -19.61 -4.17
C ARG A 359 -8.12 -18.33 -3.34
N CYS A 360 -7.15 -17.49 -3.69
CA CYS A 360 -6.84 -16.26 -2.98
C CYS A 360 -7.16 -15.09 -3.91
N ALA A 361 -7.77 -14.04 -3.34
CA ALA A 361 -8.16 -12.90 -4.13
C ALA A 361 -6.94 -12.16 -4.65
N PHE A 362 -6.95 -11.74 -5.92
CA PHE A 362 -5.86 -10.97 -6.51
C PHE A 362 -6.38 -9.78 -7.30
N MET A 363 -5.53 -8.76 -7.47
CA MET A 363 -5.77 -7.65 -8.38
C MET A 363 -4.71 -7.62 -9.48
N SER A 364 -5.10 -7.13 -10.65
CA SER A 364 -4.26 -7.07 -11.84
C SER A 364 -4.54 -5.81 -12.65
N ASP A 365 -3.54 -5.38 -13.41
CA ASP A 365 -3.66 -4.34 -14.44
C ASP A 365 -4.23 -4.89 -15.77
N HIS A 366 -4.24 -6.22 -15.95
CA HIS A 366 -4.65 -6.89 -17.19
C HIS A 366 -5.39 -8.20 -16.88
N LEU A 367 -6.64 -8.33 -17.30
CA LEU A 367 -7.48 -9.51 -17.08
C LEU A 367 -8.04 -10.13 -18.36
N THR A 368 -7.93 -9.48 -19.53
CA THR A 368 -8.55 -9.97 -20.77
C THR A 368 -8.21 -11.43 -21.08
N ASP A 369 -6.93 -11.80 -21.00
CA ASP A 369 -6.50 -13.18 -21.29
C ASP A 369 -7.02 -14.18 -20.25
N PHE A 370 -7.08 -13.77 -18.98
CA PHE A 370 -7.59 -14.59 -17.89
C PHE A 370 -9.07 -14.87 -18.03
N VAL A 371 -9.88 -13.85 -18.33
CA VAL A 371 -11.32 -13.98 -18.52
C VAL A 371 -11.61 -14.89 -19.72
N ASN A 372 -10.94 -14.65 -20.85
CA ASN A 372 -11.08 -15.47 -22.05
C ASN A 372 -10.72 -16.94 -21.82
N ASN A 373 -9.61 -17.19 -21.10
CA ASN A 373 -9.16 -18.56 -20.83
C ASN A 373 -10.09 -19.33 -19.87
N ASN A 374 -10.84 -18.62 -19.02
CA ASN A 374 -11.73 -19.21 -18.02
C ASN A 374 -13.21 -19.23 -18.44
N ASN A 375 -13.58 -18.61 -19.57
CA ASN A 375 -14.96 -18.44 -20.01
C ASN A 375 -15.84 -17.76 -18.93
N ILE A 376 -15.30 -16.71 -18.31
CA ILE A 376 -16.00 -15.91 -17.29
C ILE A 376 -16.85 -14.83 -17.96
#